data_AF-A0A173XA94-F1
#
_entry.id   AF-A0A173XA94-F1
#
_cell.length_a   1.000
_cell.length_b   1.000
_cell.length_c   1.000
_cell.angle_alpha   90.00
_cell.angle_beta   90.00
_cell.angle_gamma   90.00
#
_symmetry.space_group_name_H-M   'P 1'
#
loop_
_entity.id
_entity.type
_entity.pdbx_description
1 polymer ?
#
loop_
_entity_poly.entity_id
_entity_poly.type
_entity_poly.pdbx_seq_one_letter_code
_entity_poly.pdbx_strand_id
1 'polypeptide(L)'
;MSERNHEVIKSQQLLDEYGNIAEPGWSRKQLQQYSRTQIKAPKFWIKEWDYYLVVGDDCAVAFTLSDDGYVGLQSVSLLDFSGEPWEHTETILDAFPMGKLRMPENSSEGDIIYEKKNLRLKYVLENSASESAEEEHNEKITKPAIKIRHITCQFDNFYQGKSFSCDIRLRQPDMDTMVIATPWDRKM
;
A
#
# COMPACT_ATOMS: atom_id res chain seq x y z
N MET A 1 1.28 -26.53 -18.24
CA MET A 1 1.64 -25.47 -17.28
C MET A 1 0.76 -24.28 -17.62
N SER A 2 0.01 -23.73 -16.67
CA SER A 2 -0.76 -22.50 -16.93
C SER A 2 0.21 -21.40 -17.38
N GLU A 3 -0.23 -20.59 -18.33
CA GLU A 3 0.53 -19.44 -18.82
C GLU A 3 0.78 -18.50 -17.64
N ARG A 4 2.05 -18.32 -17.23
CA ARG A 4 2.39 -17.50 -16.07
C ARG A 4 2.18 -16.00 -16.30
N ASN A 5 2.06 -15.58 -17.55
CA ASN A 5 1.95 -14.18 -17.94
C ASN A 5 0.72 -13.98 -18.84
N HIS A 6 -0.45 -13.84 -18.22
CA HIS A 6 -1.68 -13.48 -18.89
C HIS A 6 -2.51 -12.54 -18.00
N GLU A 7 -3.46 -11.84 -18.62
CA GLU A 7 -4.39 -10.97 -17.90
C GLU A 7 -5.52 -11.78 -17.27
N VAL A 8 -5.59 -11.77 -15.95
CA VAL A 8 -6.73 -12.27 -15.17
C VAL A 8 -7.86 -11.25 -15.27
N ILE A 9 -9.02 -11.70 -15.75
CA ILE A 9 -10.19 -10.86 -15.98
C ILE A 9 -11.40 -11.22 -15.12
N LYS A 10 -11.31 -12.30 -14.32
CA LYS A 10 -12.38 -12.74 -13.42
C LYS A 10 -11.96 -12.56 -11.97
N SER A 11 -12.90 -12.11 -11.13
CA SER A 11 -12.68 -12.08 -9.69
C SER A 11 -12.66 -13.51 -9.13
N GLN A 12 -11.68 -13.80 -8.28
CA GLN A 12 -11.43 -15.13 -7.71
C GLN A 12 -10.55 -15.04 -6.47
N GLN A 13 -10.45 -16.13 -5.71
CA GLN A 13 -9.47 -16.21 -4.61
C GLN A 13 -8.05 -16.25 -5.16
N LEU A 14 -7.11 -15.59 -4.47
CA LEU A 14 -5.69 -15.62 -4.82
C LEU A 14 -5.13 -17.04 -4.67
N LEU A 15 -5.53 -17.73 -3.60
CA LEU A 15 -5.04 -19.06 -3.24
C LEU A 15 -6.12 -20.14 -3.43
N ASP A 16 -5.69 -21.32 -3.89
CA ASP A 16 -6.50 -22.54 -3.91
C ASP A 16 -6.60 -23.17 -2.50
N GLU A 17 -7.37 -24.26 -2.39
CA GLU A 17 -7.56 -24.98 -1.11
C GLU A 17 -6.25 -25.52 -0.50
N TYR A 18 -5.22 -25.72 -1.34
CA TYR A 18 -3.91 -26.19 -0.95
C TYR A 18 -2.94 -25.04 -0.60
N GLY A 19 -3.36 -23.78 -0.75
CA GLY A 19 -2.53 -22.60 -0.50
C GLY A 19 -1.58 -22.23 -1.63
N ASN A 20 -1.79 -22.74 -2.84
CA ASN A 20 -1.04 -22.32 -4.04
C ASN A 20 -1.78 -21.19 -4.75
N ILE A 21 -1.07 -20.41 -5.57
CA ILE A 21 -1.71 -19.45 -6.48
C ILE A 21 -2.68 -20.18 -7.40
N ALA A 22 -3.96 -19.82 -7.35
CA ALA A 22 -5.02 -20.47 -8.12
C ALA A 22 -4.86 -20.27 -9.64
N GLU A 23 -4.61 -19.02 -10.04
CA GLU A 23 -4.31 -18.61 -11.42
C GLU A 23 -3.17 -17.59 -11.41
N PRO A 24 -1.94 -18.00 -11.79
CA PRO A 24 -0.83 -17.08 -11.98
C PRO A 24 -1.11 -16.07 -13.09
N GLY A 25 -0.76 -14.81 -12.90
CA GLY A 25 -0.99 -13.77 -13.92
C GLY A 25 -1.01 -12.37 -13.32
N TRP A 26 -1.51 -11.41 -14.10
CA TRP A 26 -1.67 -10.02 -13.68
C TRP A 26 -3.08 -9.50 -13.97
N SER A 27 -3.53 -8.44 -13.28
CA SER A 27 -4.82 -7.79 -13.58
C SER A 27 -4.78 -6.28 -13.35
N ARG A 28 -5.68 -5.58 -14.06
CA ARG A 28 -5.87 -4.11 -13.97
C ARG A 28 -6.66 -3.63 -12.75
N LYS A 29 -7.21 -4.59 -12.00
CA LYS A 29 -8.01 -4.39 -10.79
C LYS A 29 -7.68 -5.49 -9.79
N GLN A 30 -8.03 -5.31 -8.53
CA GLN A 30 -7.81 -6.31 -7.48
C GLN A 30 -8.82 -7.48 -7.60
N LEU A 31 -8.61 -8.32 -8.62
CA LEU A 31 -9.46 -9.46 -8.94
C LEU A 31 -9.05 -10.73 -8.19
N GLN A 32 -7.76 -10.92 -7.93
CA GLN A 32 -7.24 -11.95 -7.04
C GLN A 32 -7.44 -11.50 -5.58
N GLN A 33 -8.46 -12.05 -4.94
CA GLN A 33 -8.83 -11.77 -3.57
C GLN A 33 -7.84 -12.45 -2.63
N TYR A 34 -6.92 -11.67 -2.09
CA TYR A 34 -6.01 -12.11 -1.05
C TYR A 34 -6.79 -12.31 0.26
N SER A 35 -6.51 -13.40 0.96
CA SER A 35 -6.84 -13.51 2.38
C SER A 35 -5.70 -14.17 3.14
N ARG A 36 -5.28 -13.53 4.24
CA ARG A 36 -4.21 -14.03 5.11
C ARG A 36 -4.57 -15.39 5.70
N THR A 37 -5.86 -15.66 5.88
CA THR A 37 -6.36 -16.94 6.44
C THR A 37 -6.17 -18.13 5.50
N GLN A 38 -5.98 -17.89 4.20
CA GLN A 38 -5.73 -18.94 3.21
C GLN A 38 -4.26 -19.34 3.11
N ILE A 39 -3.34 -18.55 3.67
CA ILE A 39 -1.92 -18.87 3.68
C ILE A 39 -1.65 -20.07 4.59
N LYS A 40 -1.06 -21.13 4.05
CA LYS A 40 -0.65 -22.33 4.81
C LYS A 40 0.73 -22.22 5.45
N ALA A 41 1.52 -21.23 5.03
CA ALA A 41 2.85 -20.98 5.59
C ALA A 41 2.76 -20.45 7.04
N PRO A 42 3.77 -20.71 7.88
CA PRO A 42 3.84 -20.13 9.22
C PRO A 42 3.88 -18.58 9.19
N LYS A 43 3.33 -17.93 10.21
CA LYS A 43 3.22 -16.46 10.29
C LYS A 43 4.55 -15.72 10.11
N PHE A 44 5.67 -16.30 10.52
CA PHE A 44 6.99 -15.67 10.41
C PHE A 44 7.58 -15.69 8.98
N TRP A 45 6.90 -16.33 8.02
CA TRP A 45 7.24 -16.28 6.59
C TRP A 45 6.32 -15.36 5.78
N ILE A 46 5.22 -14.90 6.39
CA ILE A 46 4.27 -14.00 5.74
C ILE A 46 4.88 -12.61 5.73
N LYS A 47 4.84 -11.96 4.57
CA LYS A 47 5.34 -10.60 4.36
C LYS A 47 4.23 -9.77 3.76
N GLU A 48 3.91 -8.66 4.40
CA GLU A 48 2.87 -7.73 3.97
C GLU A 48 3.40 -6.32 4.15
N TRP A 49 3.28 -5.48 3.14
CA TRP A 49 3.74 -4.11 3.20
C TRP A 49 2.85 -3.19 2.37
N ASP A 50 2.85 -1.90 2.73
CA ASP A 50 2.27 -0.84 1.93
C ASP A 50 3.30 0.29 1.77
N TYR A 51 3.42 0.79 0.54
CA TYR A 51 4.47 1.70 0.11
C TYR A 51 3.87 2.84 -0.70
N TYR A 52 4.23 4.07 -0.34
CA TYR A 52 3.89 5.26 -1.11
C TYR A 52 5.15 6.02 -1.45
N LEU A 53 5.29 6.38 -2.73
CA LEU A 53 6.24 7.37 -3.21
C LEU A 53 5.45 8.58 -3.70
N VAL A 54 5.63 9.72 -3.05
CA VAL A 54 5.02 10.99 -3.45
C VAL A 54 6.12 11.85 -4.05
N VAL A 55 5.99 12.16 -5.34
CA VAL A 55 7.00 12.91 -6.11
C VAL A 55 6.45 14.30 -6.41
N GLY A 56 7.20 15.33 -6.02
CA GLY A 56 7.03 16.70 -6.46
C GLY A 56 8.11 17.10 -7.47
N ASP A 57 8.18 18.38 -7.80
CA ASP A 57 9.10 18.89 -8.83
C ASP A 57 10.57 18.73 -8.41
N ASP A 58 10.89 19.13 -7.18
CA ASP A 58 12.26 19.21 -6.65
C ASP A 58 12.54 18.22 -5.51
N CYS A 59 11.54 17.46 -5.07
CA CYS A 59 11.70 16.50 -3.99
C CYS A 59 10.72 15.33 -4.10
N ALA A 60 11.02 14.25 -3.40
CA ALA A 60 10.09 13.16 -3.18
C ALA A 60 10.13 12.67 -1.74
N VAL A 61 9.04 12.08 -1.29
CA VAL A 61 9.00 11.39 0.00
C VAL A 61 8.48 9.98 -0.21
N ALA A 62 9.21 9.01 0.33
CA ALA A 62 8.80 7.61 0.35
C ALA A 62 8.41 7.19 1.77
N PHE A 63 7.36 6.40 1.88
CA PHE A 63 6.86 5.85 3.14
C PHE A 63 6.69 4.35 3.00
N THR A 64 7.20 3.59 3.96
CA THR A 64 7.01 2.14 4.03
C THR A 64 6.44 1.77 5.38
N LEU A 65 5.36 0.98 5.37
CA LEU A 65 4.95 0.21 6.53
C LEU A 65 4.98 -1.27 6.18
N SER A 66 5.74 -2.09 6.92
CA SER A 66 5.86 -3.53 6.65
C SER A 66 5.77 -4.42 7.89
N ASP A 67 5.12 -5.56 7.70
CA ASP A 67 5.14 -6.74 8.57
C ASP A 67 5.86 -7.86 7.81
N ASP A 68 7.16 -8.00 8.03
CA ASP A 68 8.03 -8.94 7.31
C ASP A 68 8.20 -10.27 8.07
N GLY A 69 7.16 -10.68 8.80
CA GLY A 69 7.13 -11.89 9.60
C GLY A 69 7.76 -11.67 10.97
N TYR A 70 9.04 -12.02 11.13
CA TYR A 70 9.73 -11.87 12.42
C TYR A 70 10.39 -10.50 12.62
N VAL A 71 10.39 -9.63 11.60
CA VAL A 71 10.83 -8.23 11.64
C VAL A 71 9.72 -7.37 11.06
N GLY A 72 9.51 -6.18 11.61
CA GLY A 72 8.76 -5.12 10.95
C GLY A 72 9.71 -4.01 10.57
N LEU A 73 9.54 -3.41 9.39
CA LEU A 73 10.38 -2.33 8.89
C LEU A 73 9.48 -1.15 8.51
N GLN A 74 9.58 -0.07 9.28
CA GLN A 74 8.85 1.16 8.99
C GLN A 74 9.86 2.22 8.59
N SER A 75 9.73 2.78 7.40
CA SER A 75 10.72 3.74 6.89
C SER A 75 10.09 5.00 6.31
N VAL A 76 10.85 6.07 6.40
CA VAL A 76 10.58 7.33 5.70
C VAL A 76 11.85 7.75 4.99
N SER A 77 11.74 8.06 3.70
CA SER A 77 12.83 8.59 2.89
C SER A 77 12.46 9.96 2.38
N LEU A 78 13.33 10.94 2.55
CA LEU A 78 13.23 12.26 1.92
C LEU A 78 14.30 12.33 0.83
N LEU A 79 13.87 12.65 -0.38
CA LEU A 79 14.72 12.79 -1.55
C LEU A 79 14.62 14.24 -2.03
N ASP A 80 15.75 14.83 -2.35
CA ASP A 80 15.90 16.17 -2.92
C ASP A 80 16.58 16.03 -4.28
N PHE A 81 15.98 16.65 -5.28
CA PHE A 81 16.44 16.64 -6.67
C PHE A 81 16.97 18.02 -7.10
N SER A 82 16.87 19.02 -6.23
CA SER A 82 17.28 20.40 -6.51
C SER A 82 18.78 20.57 -6.34
N GLY A 83 19.41 21.35 -7.23
CA GLY A 83 20.82 21.72 -7.15
C GLY A 83 21.75 20.50 -7.09
N GLU A 84 22.18 20.13 -5.88
CA GLU A 84 22.95 18.92 -5.59
C GLU A 84 22.02 17.86 -4.96
N PRO A 85 21.58 16.84 -5.73
CA PRO A 85 20.64 15.85 -5.24
C PRO A 85 21.16 15.08 -4.03
N TRP A 86 20.27 14.82 -3.08
CA TRP A 86 20.58 14.03 -1.89
C TRP A 86 19.35 13.25 -1.42
N GLU A 87 19.60 12.20 -0.62
CA GLU A 87 18.54 11.44 0.03
C GLU A 87 18.89 11.17 1.48
N HIS A 88 17.85 10.97 2.30
CA HIS A 88 18.00 10.49 3.65
C HIS A 88 16.84 9.55 4.01
N THR A 89 17.19 8.39 4.55
CA THR A 89 16.22 7.38 4.98
C THR A 89 16.44 7.05 6.44
N GLU A 90 15.37 7.13 7.22
CA GLU A 90 15.33 6.60 8.59
C GLU A 90 14.41 5.39 8.66
N THR A 91 14.80 4.41 9.48
CA THR A 91 14.11 3.12 9.57
C THR A 91 13.92 2.69 11.01
N ILE A 92 12.70 2.31 11.34
CA ILE A 92 12.33 1.71 12.61
C ILE A 92 12.12 0.21 12.43
N LEU A 93 12.89 -0.58 13.18
CA LEU A 93 12.72 -2.02 13.25
C LEU A 93 11.88 -2.44 14.46
N ASP A 94 10.85 -3.25 14.20
CA ASP A 94 10.06 -3.95 15.20
C ASP A 94 10.47 -5.42 15.27
N ALA A 95 10.58 -5.95 16.48
CA ALA A 95 10.77 -7.38 16.68
C ALA A 95 9.41 -8.09 16.68
N PHE A 96 9.30 -9.15 15.89
CA PHE A 96 8.19 -10.11 15.90
C PHE A 96 6.80 -9.47 15.72
N PRO A 97 6.56 -8.70 14.63
CA PRO A 97 5.23 -8.19 14.34
C PRO A 97 4.26 -9.32 13.97
N MET A 98 4.64 -10.28 13.11
CA MET A 98 3.91 -11.53 12.83
C MET A 98 2.41 -11.34 12.55
N GLY A 99 2.07 -10.34 11.74
CA GLY A 99 0.69 -9.94 11.39
C GLY A 99 0.03 -8.97 12.36
N LYS A 100 0.73 -8.47 13.40
CA LYS A 100 0.18 -7.51 14.37
C LYS A 100 -0.12 -6.15 13.75
N LEU A 101 0.53 -5.79 12.64
CA LEU A 101 0.20 -4.55 11.92
C LEU A 101 -1.15 -4.62 11.19
N ARG A 102 -1.73 -5.83 11.06
CA ARG A 102 -3.06 -6.04 10.48
C ARG A 102 -3.24 -5.34 9.13
N MET A 103 -2.25 -5.49 8.25
CA MET A 103 -2.30 -4.92 6.91
C MET A 103 -3.62 -5.30 6.21
N PRO A 104 -4.28 -4.37 5.52
CA PRO A 104 -5.48 -4.65 4.74
C PRO A 104 -5.23 -5.73 3.70
N GLU A 105 -6.24 -6.56 3.44
CA GLU A 105 -6.17 -7.57 2.39
C GLU A 105 -6.45 -6.97 0.99
N ASN A 106 -6.92 -5.71 0.96
CA ASN A 106 -7.24 -4.95 -0.23
C ASN A 106 -6.55 -3.58 -0.21
N SER A 107 -5.88 -3.22 -1.31
CA SER A 107 -5.13 -1.96 -1.46
C SER A 107 -6.02 -0.71 -1.45
N SER A 108 -7.29 -0.86 -1.83
CA SER A 108 -8.27 0.21 -1.96
C SER A 108 -9.11 0.42 -0.70
N GLU A 109 -8.79 -0.27 0.40
CA GLU A 109 -9.57 -0.32 1.64
C GLU A 109 -8.65 -0.34 2.86
N GLY A 110 -9.25 -0.09 4.03
CA GLY A 110 -8.57 -0.18 5.32
C GLY A 110 -7.59 0.96 5.60
N ASP A 111 -7.22 1.05 6.86
CA ASP A 111 -6.26 2.00 7.38
C ASP A 111 -5.05 1.23 7.92
N ILE A 112 -3.87 1.84 7.84
CA ILE A 112 -2.65 1.35 8.49
C ILE A 112 -2.16 2.45 9.40
N ILE A 113 -2.08 2.16 10.70
CA ILE A 113 -1.68 3.13 11.73
C ILE A 113 -0.48 2.57 12.48
N TYR A 114 0.63 3.29 12.42
CA TYR A 114 1.84 2.99 13.16
C TYR A 114 2.20 4.14 14.10
N GLU A 115 2.25 3.88 15.41
CA GLU A 115 2.63 4.86 16.42
C GLU A 115 3.54 4.22 17.45
N LYS A 116 4.86 4.28 17.22
CA LYS A 116 5.86 3.76 18.16
C LYS A 116 7.17 4.53 18.05
N LYS A 117 7.93 4.52 19.15
CA LYS A 117 9.24 5.19 19.27
C LYS A 117 9.11 6.67 18.85
N ASN A 118 9.91 7.11 17.90
CA ASN A 118 9.90 8.45 17.34
C ASN A 118 9.14 8.56 16.01
N LEU A 119 8.37 7.54 15.60
CA LEU A 119 7.61 7.55 14.36
C LEU A 119 6.10 7.40 14.61
N ARG A 120 5.33 8.32 14.02
CA ARG A 120 3.87 8.24 13.87
C ARG A 120 3.57 8.36 12.39
N LEU A 121 3.17 7.27 11.75
CA LEU A 121 2.89 7.17 10.32
C LEU A 121 1.52 6.52 10.11
N LYS A 122 0.67 7.14 9.32
CA LYS A 122 -0.69 6.66 9.07
C LYS A 122 -1.03 6.74 7.60
N TYR A 123 -1.71 5.71 7.11
CA TYR A 123 -2.39 5.65 5.83
C TYR A 123 -3.88 5.47 6.12
N VAL A 124 -4.68 6.52 5.91
CA VAL A 124 -6.12 6.52 6.23
C VAL A 124 -6.93 6.73 4.95
N LEU A 125 -8.03 5.99 4.80
CA LEU A 125 -8.95 6.20 3.69
C LEU A 125 -9.98 7.26 4.06
N GLU A 126 -9.96 8.38 3.36
CA GLU A 126 -10.98 9.43 3.43
C GLU A 126 -11.96 9.25 2.25
N ASN A 127 -13.27 9.33 2.51
CA ASN A 127 -14.27 9.42 1.46
C ASN A 127 -14.58 10.90 1.20
N SER A 128 -14.31 11.40 0.00
CA SER A 128 -14.89 12.69 -0.39
C SER A 128 -16.40 12.49 -0.54
N ALA A 129 -17.19 13.27 0.22
CA ALA A 129 -18.62 13.33 -0.04
C ALA A 129 -18.82 13.72 -1.51
N SER A 130 -19.76 13.05 -2.19
CA SER A 130 -20.16 13.40 -3.56
C SER A 130 -20.38 14.91 -3.62
N GLU A 131 -19.54 15.62 -4.37
CA GLU A 131 -19.77 17.03 -4.65
C GLU A 131 -21.19 17.14 -5.23
N SER A 132 -22.00 17.98 -4.59
CA SER A 132 -23.37 18.29 -4.98
C SER A 132 -23.47 18.48 -6.49
N ALA A 133 -24.43 17.77 -7.09
CA ALA A 133 -24.73 17.83 -8.52
C ALA A 133 -24.81 19.29 -8.99
N GLU A 134 -23.96 19.65 -9.96
CA GLU A 134 -24.16 20.86 -10.75
C GLU A 134 -25.31 20.56 -11.72
N GLU A 135 -26.42 21.30 -11.61
CA GLU A 135 -27.56 21.20 -12.53
C GLU A 135 -27.19 21.83 -13.88
N GLU A 136 -26.61 21.04 -14.77
CA GLU A 136 -26.63 21.35 -16.21
C GLU A 136 -27.53 20.35 -16.93
N HIS A 137 -28.59 20.86 -17.58
CA HIS A 137 -29.46 20.13 -18.50
C HIS A 137 -30.08 18.82 -17.98
N ASN A 138 -30.99 18.92 -16.99
CA ASN A 138 -32.05 17.93 -16.70
C ASN A 138 -31.64 16.44 -16.53
N GLU A 139 -30.35 16.15 -16.41
CA GLU A 139 -29.78 14.83 -16.20
C GLU A 139 -28.98 14.88 -14.90
N LYS A 140 -29.44 14.16 -13.86
CA LYS A 140 -28.73 14.07 -12.58
C LYS A 140 -27.44 13.28 -12.78
N ILE A 141 -26.36 13.96 -13.13
CA ILE A 141 -25.02 13.36 -13.15
C ILE A 141 -24.48 13.39 -11.72
N THR A 142 -24.70 12.30 -10.98
CA THR A 142 -23.98 12.05 -9.73
C THR A 142 -22.50 11.82 -10.06
N LYS A 143 -21.63 12.78 -9.74
CA LYS A 143 -20.17 12.56 -9.77
C LYS A 143 -19.83 11.46 -8.76
N PRO A 144 -19.10 10.40 -9.15
CA PRO A 144 -18.73 9.33 -8.22
C PRO A 144 -17.84 9.90 -7.11
N ALA A 145 -18.05 9.43 -5.88
CA ALA A 145 -17.21 9.79 -4.74
C ALA A 145 -15.74 9.42 -5.05
N ILE A 146 -14.83 10.37 -4.89
CA ILE A 146 -13.40 10.15 -5.08
C ILE A 146 -12.82 9.64 -3.76
N LYS A 147 -12.13 8.50 -3.80
CA LYS A 147 -11.38 8.01 -2.65
C LYS A 147 -10.13 8.88 -2.45
N ILE A 148 -9.80 9.18 -1.21
CA ILE A 148 -8.59 9.92 -0.86
C ILE A 148 -7.78 9.04 0.09
N ARG A 149 -6.52 8.79 -0.26
CA ARG A 149 -5.55 8.21 0.68
C ARG A 149 -4.85 9.34 1.41
N HIS A 150 -5.13 9.49 2.69
CA HIS A 150 -4.52 10.49 3.57
C HIS A 150 -3.31 9.89 4.28
N ILE A 151 -2.14 10.46 4.02
CA ILE A 151 -0.86 10.06 4.59
C ILE A 151 -0.42 11.16 5.56
N THR A 152 -0.30 10.80 6.84
CA THR A 152 0.26 11.69 7.87
C THR A 152 1.51 11.08 8.45
N CYS A 153 2.58 11.87 8.56
CA CYS A 153 3.84 11.44 9.16
C CYS A 153 4.33 12.47 10.18
N GLN A 154 4.85 11.99 11.30
CA GLN A 154 5.68 12.72 12.25
C GLN A 154 6.85 11.81 12.63
N PHE A 155 8.06 12.22 12.28
CA PHE A 155 9.30 11.50 12.58
C PHE A 155 10.21 12.42 13.37
N ASP A 156 10.35 12.16 14.67
CA ASP A 156 11.15 13.00 15.56
C ASP A 156 12.65 12.70 15.37
N ASN A 157 13.49 13.75 15.29
CA ASN A 157 14.93 13.64 15.03
C ASN A 157 15.26 12.82 13.77
N PHE A 158 14.65 13.19 12.65
CA PHE A 158 14.81 12.54 11.35
C PHE A 158 16.21 12.82 10.77
N TYR A 159 16.49 14.07 10.36
CA TYR A 159 17.74 14.41 9.68
C TYR A 159 18.50 15.51 10.41
N GLN A 160 19.75 15.25 10.80
CA GLN A 160 20.66 16.24 11.43
C GLN A 160 20.03 16.99 12.62
N GLY A 161 19.34 16.28 13.51
CA GLY A 161 18.68 16.92 14.67
C GLY A 161 17.27 17.46 14.39
N LYS A 162 16.84 17.50 13.12
CA LYS A 162 15.54 18.05 12.71
C LYS A 162 14.51 16.96 12.55
N SER A 163 13.30 17.21 13.03
CA SER A 163 12.15 16.33 12.79
C SER A 163 11.61 16.50 11.38
N PHE A 164 10.97 15.46 10.86
CA PHE A 164 10.21 15.47 9.61
C PHE A 164 8.72 15.34 9.91
N SER A 165 7.89 16.09 9.21
CA SER A 165 6.44 15.92 9.27
C SER A 165 5.76 16.24 7.94
N CYS A 166 4.63 15.58 7.67
CA CYS A 166 3.82 15.84 6.49
C CYS A 166 2.35 15.48 6.69
N ASP A 167 1.49 16.10 5.89
CA ASP A 167 0.06 15.80 5.73
C ASP A 167 -0.25 15.84 4.23
N ILE A 168 -0.47 14.66 3.63
CA ILE A 168 -0.59 14.49 2.17
C ILE A 168 -1.90 13.79 1.85
N ARG A 169 -2.70 14.35 0.95
CA ARG A 169 -3.93 13.73 0.43
C ARG A 169 -3.74 13.34 -1.03
N LEU A 170 -3.78 12.04 -1.31
CA LEU A 170 -3.67 11.49 -2.64
C LEU A 170 -5.07 11.11 -3.15
N ARG A 171 -5.52 11.72 -4.24
CA ARG A 171 -6.78 11.34 -4.90
C ARG A 171 -6.58 9.99 -5.61
N GLN A 172 -7.49 9.07 -5.40
CA GLN A 172 -7.56 7.76 -6.06
C GLN A 172 -8.84 7.73 -6.92
N PRO A 173 -8.80 8.30 -8.14
CA PRO A 173 -9.91 8.17 -9.09
C PRO A 173 -10.10 6.70 -9.53
N ASP A 174 -11.12 6.42 -10.33
CA ASP A 174 -11.16 5.14 -11.05
C ASP A 174 -9.96 5.09 -12.00
N MET A 175 -9.01 4.22 -11.69
CA MET A 175 -7.76 4.07 -12.41
C MET A 175 -7.33 2.60 -12.39
N ASP A 176 -6.53 2.22 -13.38
CA ASP A 176 -5.94 0.88 -13.42
C ASP A 176 -4.99 0.70 -12.22
N THR A 177 -5.05 -0.49 -11.62
CA THR A 177 -4.04 -0.98 -10.69
C THR A 177 -3.23 -2.09 -11.35
N MET A 178 -2.09 -2.46 -10.77
CA MET A 178 -1.33 -3.62 -11.24
C MET A 178 -1.23 -4.63 -10.12
N VAL A 179 -2.02 -5.71 -10.23
CA VAL A 179 -2.01 -6.82 -9.28
C VAL A 179 -1.35 -8.01 -9.94
N ILE A 180 -0.30 -8.56 -9.32
CA ILE A 180 0.53 -9.62 -9.91
C ILE A 180 0.59 -10.79 -8.94
N ALA A 181 0.28 -11.98 -9.45
CA ALA A 181 0.33 -13.24 -8.71
C ALA A 181 1.34 -14.19 -9.36
N THR A 182 2.51 -14.33 -8.73
CA THR A 182 3.60 -15.17 -9.25
C THR A 182 3.89 -16.30 -8.25
N PRO A 183 3.67 -17.58 -8.62
CA PRO A 183 4.07 -18.70 -7.78
C PRO A 183 5.59 -18.87 -7.81
N TRP A 184 6.15 -19.36 -6.71
CA TRP A 184 7.52 -19.87 -6.71
C TRP A 184 7.63 -21.10 -7.62
N ASP A 185 8.83 -21.34 -8.15
CA ASP A 185 9.09 -22.60 -8.82
C ASP A 185 8.84 -23.75 -7.84
N ARG A 186 8.01 -24.71 -8.25
CA ARG A 186 7.85 -25.94 -7.48
C ARG A 186 9.23 -26.58 -7.39
N LYS A 187 9.77 -26.72 -6.18
CA LYS A 187 10.86 -27.66 -5.96
C LYS A 187 10.32 -29.04 -6.37
N MET A 188 10.92 -29.63 -7.40
CA MET A 188 10.70 -31.03 -7.77
C MET A 188 11.04 -31.93 -6.59
#